data_AF-A0A9L0SQG8-F1
#
_entry.id   AF-A0A9L0SQG8-F1
#
_cell.length_a   1.000
_cell.length_b   1.000
_cell.length_c   1.000
_cell.angle_alpha   90.00
_cell.angle_beta   90.00
_cell.angle_gamma   90.00
#
_symmetry.space_group_name_H-M   'P 1'
#
loop_
_entity.id
_entity.type
_entity.pdbx_description
1 polymer ?
#
loop_
_entity_poly.entity_id
_entity_poly.type
_entity_poly.pdbx_seq_one_letter_code
_entity_poly.pdbx_strand_id
1 'polypeptide(L)'
;MSRLEAKKPSLCKSEPLTSERVRATLSVLKGIVTSCYGPSGRLKQLHNGLGGCVCTTSQSSALLANLSVTHPILKILTTAMQNHVSCFSDCGLFTAILCCNLIENVQRIGLTPTTVMKLNK
;
A
#
# COMPACT_ATOMS: atom_id res chain seq x y z
N MET A 1 48.98 2.31 -15.50
CA MET A 1 48.56 2.37 -14.07
C MET A 1 47.13 2.84 -13.99
N SER A 2 46.22 2.04 -13.44
CA SER A 2 44.82 2.44 -13.20
C SER A 2 44.74 3.34 -11.95
N ARG A 3 44.07 4.50 -12.05
CA ARG A 3 43.85 5.39 -10.91
C ARG A 3 43.02 4.67 -9.85
N LEU A 4 43.57 4.58 -8.63
CA LEU A 4 42.85 4.13 -7.44
C LEU A 4 42.16 5.37 -6.84
N GLU A 5 40.87 5.55 -7.14
CA GLU A 5 40.05 6.60 -6.52
C GLU A 5 39.29 6.03 -5.33
N ALA A 6 39.21 6.78 -4.22
CA ALA A 6 38.45 6.36 -3.06
C ALA A 6 36.95 6.24 -3.41
N LYS A 7 36.33 5.10 -3.07
CA LYS A 7 34.90 4.89 -3.31
C LYS A 7 34.09 5.92 -2.52
N LYS A 8 33.39 6.80 -3.22
CA LYS A 8 32.44 7.74 -2.61
C LYS A 8 31.42 6.95 -1.79
N PRO A 9 31.21 7.27 -0.50
CA PRO A 9 30.23 6.55 0.31
C PRO A 9 28.85 6.69 -0.33
N SER A 10 28.12 5.57 -0.41
CA SER A 10 26.73 5.57 -0.87
C SER A 10 25.88 6.34 0.14
N LEU A 11 25.30 7.45 -0.32
CA LEU A 11 24.39 8.24 0.50
C LEU A 11 23.05 7.50 0.60
N CYS A 12 22.84 6.77 1.70
CA CYS A 12 21.54 6.19 2.00
C CYS A 12 20.62 7.31 2.50
N LYS A 13 19.84 7.91 1.60
CA LYS A 13 18.76 8.81 1.98
C LYS A 13 17.55 7.95 2.36
N SER A 14 17.25 7.86 3.66
CA SER A 14 15.92 7.45 4.09
C SER A 14 14.96 8.60 3.77
N GLU A 15 14.55 8.74 2.51
CA GLU A 15 13.48 9.68 2.22
C GLU A 15 12.22 9.19 2.94
N PRO A 16 11.56 10.05 3.74
CA PRO A 16 10.46 9.57 4.55
C PRO A 16 9.27 9.19 3.67
N LEU A 17 8.36 8.39 4.21
CA LEU A 17 7.03 8.13 3.63
C LEU A 17 6.22 9.43 3.41
N THR A 18 6.72 10.59 3.82
CA THR A 18 6.08 11.91 3.75
C THR A 18 6.08 12.54 2.36
N SER A 19 6.70 11.92 1.35
CA SER A 19 6.62 12.47 -0.01
C SER A 19 5.17 12.60 -0.47
N GLU A 20 4.83 13.72 -1.12
CA GLU A 20 3.45 14.00 -1.52
C GLU A 20 2.90 12.94 -2.48
N ARG A 21 3.76 12.39 -3.35
CA ARG A 21 3.42 11.27 -4.23
C ARG A 21 2.97 10.03 -3.45
N VAL A 22 3.66 9.68 -2.36
CA VAL A 22 3.29 8.53 -1.52
C VAL A 22 1.97 8.80 -0.82
N ARG A 23 1.77 10.01 -0.30
CA ARG A 23 0.51 10.41 0.36
C ARG A 23 -0.68 10.35 -0.60
N ALA A 24 -0.54 10.92 -1.79
CA ALA A 24 -1.58 10.92 -2.82
C ALA A 24 -1.93 9.49 -3.25
N THR A 25 -0.93 8.66 -3.55
CA THR A 25 -1.17 7.27 -3.96
C THR A 25 -1.78 6.42 -2.85
N LEU A 26 -1.33 6.59 -1.61
CA LEU A 26 -1.92 5.92 -0.44
C LEU A 26 -3.39 6.34 -0.21
N SER A 27 -3.69 7.63 -0.35
CA SER A 27 -5.05 8.15 -0.23
C SER A 27 -5.98 7.55 -1.29
N VAL A 28 -5.51 7.40 -2.53
CA VAL A 28 -6.26 6.71 -3.60
C VAL A 28 -6.52 5.26 -3.24
N LEU A 29 -5.51 4.51 -2.80
CA LEU A 29 -5.67 3.11 -2.38
C LEU A 29 -6.68 3.01 -1.23
N LYS A 30 -6.56 3.86 -0.22
CA LYS A 30 -7.49 3.93 0.92
C LYS A 30 -8.91 4.20 0.46
N GLY A 31 -9.11 5.16 -0.45
CA GLY A 31 -10.42 5.46 -1.03
C GLY A 31 -11.05 4.26 -1.74
N ILE A 32 -10.25 3.50 -2.50
CA ILE A 32 -10.71 2.28 -3.17
C ILE A 32 -11.19 1.24 -2.15
N VAL A 33 -10.37 0.92 -1.14
CA VAL A 33 -10.69 -0.17 -0.18
C VAL A 33 -11.77 0.21 0.82
N THR A 34 -11.81 1.47 1.27
CA THR A 34 -12.85 1.94 2.22
C THR A 34 -14.23 1.96 1.58
N SER A 35 -14.32 2.31 0.30
CA SER A 35 -15.61 2.47 -0.38
C SER A 35 -16.32 1.15 -0.69
N CYS A 36 -15.65 0.00 -0.59
CA CYS A 36 -16.24 -1.33 -0.68
C CYS A 36 -16.31 -2.07 0.67
N TYR A 37 -16.01 -1.41 1.78
CA TYR A 37 -16.01 -2.03 3.11
C TYR A 37 -17.40 -2.05 3.75
N GLY A 38 -17.74 -3.17 4.39
CA GLY A 38 -18.97 -3.36 5.15
C GLY A 38 -20.17 -3.83 4.32
N PRO A 39 -21.31 -4.13 4.97
CA PRO A 39 -22.50 -4.68 4.31
C PRO A 39 -23.11 -3.78 3.23
N SER A 40 -22.97 -2.46 3.39
CA SER A 40 -23.42 -1.45 2.42
C SER A 40 -22.29 -0.97 1.50
N GLY A 41 -21.17 -1.72 1.45
CA GLY A 41 -20.01 -1.40 0.62
C GLY A 41 -20.36 -1.45 -0.87
N ARG A 42 -19.79 -0.52 -1.65
CA ARG A 42 -20.00 -0.46 -3.10
C ARG A 42 -19.22 -1.55 -3.83
N LEU A 43 -19.80 -2.11 -4.88
CA LEU A 43 -19.09 -2.97 -5.82
C LEU A 43 -18.07 -2.17 -6.65
N LYS A 44 -17.00 -2.83 -7.08
CA LYS A 44 -15.96 -2.30 -7.96
C LYS A 44 -15.98 -3.04 -9.28
N GLN A 45 -15.99 -2.29 -10.38
CA GLN A 45 -15.75 -2.84 -11.72
C GLN A 45 -14.27 -2.71 -12.03
N LEU A 46 -13.62 -3.86 -12.25
CA LEU A 46 -12.20 -3.96 -12.52
C LEU A 46 -12.01 -4.26 -13.99
N HIS A 47 -11.34 -3.35 -14.67
CA HIS A 47 -11.03 -3.42 -16.08
C HIS A 47 -9.54 -3.70 -16.23
N ASN A 48 -9.19 -4.66 -17.09
CA ASN A 48 -7.82 -4.76 -17.57
C ASN A 48 -7.61 -3.76 -18.72
N GLY A 49 -6.36 -3.36 -18.99
CA GLY A 49 -6.04 -2.42 -20.07
C GLY A 49 -6.08 -3.02 -21.48
N LEU A 50 -6.44 -4.31 -21.62
CA LEU A 50 -6.38 -5.09 -22.86
C LEU A 50 -7.78 -5.44 -23.41
N GLY A 51 -8.85 -5.10 -22.69
CA GLY A 51 -10.22 -5.51 -23.01
C GLY A 51 -10.59 -6.90 -22.48
N GLY A 52 -11.83 -7.32 -22.73
CA GLY A 52 -12.35 -8.62 -22.29
C GLY A 52 -13.20 -8.54 -21.03
N CYS A 53 -13.09 -9.57 -20.16
CA CYS A 53 -13.96 -9.72 -19.00
C CYS A 53 -13.75 -8.61 -17.96
N VAL A 54 -14.85 -7.98 -17.54
CA VAL A 54 -14.89 -7.03 -16.43
C VAL A 54 -15.27 -7.76 -15.15
N CYS A 55 -14.42 -7.71 -14.14
CA CYS A 55 -14.72 -8.30 -12.83
C CYS A 55 -15.49 -7.28 -11.98
N THR A 56 -16.71 -7.64 -11.55
CA THR A 56 -17.47 -6.81 -10.59
C THR A 56 -17.39 -7.46 -9.21
N THR A 57 -16.79 -6.78 -8.23
CA THR A 57 -16.52 -7.37 -6.91
C THR A 57 -16.43 -6.33 -5.78
N SER A 58 -16.79 -6.73 -4.56
CA SER A 58 -16.39 -6.06 -3.31
C SER A 58 -15.42 -6.90 -2.48
N GLN A 59 -15.06 -8.11 -2.95
CA GLN A 59 -14.20 -9.02 -2.20
C GLN A 59 -12.73 -8.59 -2.26
N SER A 60 -12.06 -8.63 -1.11
CA SER A 60 -10.65 -8.23 -1.00
C SER A 60 -9.72 -9.07 -1.87
N SER A 61 -9.93 -10.39 -1.96
CA SER A 61 -9.13 -11.32 -2.78
C SER A 61 -9.14 -10.91 -4.26
N ALA A 62 -10.33 -10.80 -4.84
CA ALA A 62 -10.52 -10.42 -6.23
C ALA A 62 -10.06 -8.96 -6.50
N LEU A 63 -10.36 -8.04 -5.59
CA LEU A 63 -9.95 -6.64 -5.72
C LEU A 63 -8.43 -6.49 -5.73
N LEU A 64 -7.75 -7.04 -4.72
CA LEU A 64 -6.30 -6.90 -4.57
C LEU A 64 -5.53 -7.65 -5.65
N ALA A 65 -6.02 -8.79 -6.14
CA ALA A 65 -5.37 -9.56 -7.20
C ALA A 65 -5.41 -8.85 -8.56
N ASN A 66 -6.44 -8.03 -8.82
CA ASN A 66 -6.66 -7.36 -10.10
C ASN A 66 -6.24 -5.87 -10.12
N LEU A 67 -5.79 -5.32 -8.99
CA LEU A 67 -5.27 -3.96 -8.91
C LEU A 67 -3.86 -3.88 -9.52
N SER A 68 -3.71 -3.06 -10.57
CA SER A 68 -2.39 -2.73 -11.12
C SER A 68 -1.74 -1.63 -10.30
N VAL A 69 -0.70 -2.00 -9.53
CA VAL A 69 0.02 -1.08 -8.63
C VAL A 69 1.45 -0.86 -9.13
N THR A 70 1.76 0.38 -9.49
CA THR A 70 3.08 0.77 -10.01
C THR A 70 4.02 1.32 -8.95
N HIS A 71 3.49 1.98 -7.90
CA HIS A 71 4.31 2.60 -6.88
C HIS A 71 4.93 1.55 -5.94
N PRO A 72 6.27 1.54 -5.72
CA PRO A 72 6.94 0.48 -4.96
C PRO A 72 6.40 0.29 -3.53
N ILE A 73 6.16 1.38 -2.81
CA ILE A 73 5.60 1.34 -1.44
C ILE A 73 4.21 0.70 -1.42
N LEU A 74 3.33 1.09 -2.36
CA LEU A 74 2.00 0.49 -2.44
C LEU A 74 2.09 -0.97 -2.87
N LYS A 75 3.04 -1.32 -3.75
CA LYS A 75 3.23 -2.71 -4.19
C LYS A 75 3.56 -3.61 -3.00
N ILE A 76 4.50 -3.18 -2.13
CA ILE A 76 4.81 -3.89 -0.88
C ILE A 76 3.56 -4.03 -0.02
N LEU A 77 2.80 -2.94 0.14
CA LEU A 77 1.59 -2.92 0.97
C LEU A 77 0.52 -3.88 0.44
N THR A 78 0.21 -3.82 -0.86
CA THR A 78 -0.79 -4.68 -1.48
C THR A 78 -0.36 -6.14 -1.50
N THR A 79 0.94 -6.43 -1.65
CA THR A 79 1.45 -7.80 -1.53
C THR A 79 1.30 -8.33 -0.10
N ALA A 80 1.55 -7.51 0.93
CA ALA A 80 1.30 -7.91 2.32
C ALA A 80 -0.19 -8.18 2.58
N MET A 81 -1.09 -7.35 2.04
CA MET A 81 -2.54 -7.57 2.13
C MET A 81 -2.99 -8.83 1.38
N GLN A 82 -2.47 -9.08 0.18
CA GLN A 82 -2.72 -10.32 -0.58
C GLN A 82 -2.26 -11.55 0.22
N ASN A 83 -1.10 -11.48 0.85
CA ASN A 83 -0.61 -12.56 1.71
C ASN A 83 -1.55 -12.79 2.91
N HIS A 84 -2.01 -11.73 3.57
CA HIS A 84 -3.02 -11.86 4.63
C HIS A 84 -4.28 -12.57 4.14
N VAL A 85 -4.83 -12.16 2.98
CA VAL A 85 -6.00 -12.83 2.40
C VAL A 85 -5.69 -14.29 2.04
N SER A 86 -4.50 -14.60 1.54
CA SER A 86 -4.10 -15.97 1.25
C SER A 86 -4.00 -16.85 2.50
N CYS A 87 -3.56 -16.29 3.63
CA CYS A 87 -3.40 -17.05 4.87
C CYS A 87 -4.71 -17.19 5.65
N PHE A 88 -5.55 -16.14 5.65
CA PHE A 88 -6.71 -16.06 6.54
C PHE A 88 -8.05 -16.12 5.80
N SER A 89 -8.06 -16.03 4.46
CA SER A 89 -9.24 -16.07 3.60
C SER A 89 -10.32 -15.00 3.87
N ASP A 90 -10.10 -14.10 4.81
CA ASP A 90 -11.05 -13.04 5.20
C ASP A 90 -10.31 -11.76 5.65
N CYS A 91 -11.04 -10.72 6.04
CA CYS A 91 -10.57 -9.47 6.64
C CYS A 91 -9.59 -8.65 5.79
N GLY A 92 -9.36 -9.00 4.52
CA GLY A 92 -8.42 -8.30 3.66
C GLY A 92 -8.71 -6.80 3.48
N LEU A 93 -9.98 -6.40 3.37
CA LEU A 93 -10.36 -4.98 3.30
C LEU A 93 -10.10 -4.26 4.62
N PHE A 94 -10.42 -4.90 5.75
CA PHE A 94 -10.16 -4.34 7.07
C PHE A 94 -8.65 -4.11 7.27
N THR A 95 -7.84 -5.14 7.01
CA THR A 95 -6.38 -5.07 7.07
C THR A 95 -5.85 -3.96 6.16
N ALA A 96 -6.39 -3.84 4.95
CA ALA A 96 -5.98 -2.78 4.03
C ALA A 96 -6.25 -1.36 4.57
N ILE A 97 -7.45 -1.14 5.11
CA ILE A 97 -7.87 0.12 5.71
C ILE A 97 -7.03 0.45 6.95
N LEU A 98 -6.81 -0.55 7.81
CA LEU A 98 -5.98 -0.41 9.02
C LEU A 98 -4.57 0.03 8.65
N CYS A 99 -3.93 -0.66 7.71
CA CYS A 99 -2.58 -0.31 7.26
C CYS A 99 -2.50 1.11 6.69
N CYS A 100 -3.47 1.52 5.86
CA CYS A 100 -3.51 2.88 5.31
C CYS A 100 -3.67 3.91 6.43
N ASN A 101 -4.59 3.67 7.38
CA ASN A 101 -4.81 4.56 8.52
C ASN A 101 -3.59 4.68 9.42
N LEU A 102 -2.87 3.60 9.68
CA LEU A 102 -1.65 3.63 10.49
C LEU A 102 -0.59 4.51 9.84
N ILE A 103 -0.33 4.33 8.54
CA ILE A 103 0.66 5.12 7.81
C ILE A 103 0.28 6.61 7.77
N GLU A 104 -0.96 6.93 7.42
CA GLU A 104 -1.44 8.31 7.36
C GLU A 104 -1.40 9.00 8.73
N ASN A 105 -1.81 8.32 9.81
CA ASN A 105 -1.77 8.89 11.14
C ASN A 105 -0.34 9.10 11.64
N VAL A 106 0.56 8.16 11.37
CA VAL A 106 1.98 8.30 11.70
C VAL A 106 2.59 9.52 11.01
N GLN A 107 2.30 9.72 9.72
CA GLN A 107 2.74 10.89 8.97
C GLN A 107 2.19 12.20 9.56
N ARG A 108 0.95 12.19 10.07
CA ARG A 108 0.27 13.36 10.63
C ARG A 108 0.78 13.75 12.02
N ILE A 109 1.07 12.78 12.89
CA ILE A 109 1.48 13.05 14.28
C ILE A 109 2.93 13.59 14.33
N GLY A 110 3.74 13.34 13.29
CA GLY A 110 5.10 13.89 13.21
C GLY A 110 6.08 13.26 14.21
N LEU A 111 5.76 12.07 14.74
CA LEU A 111 6.68 11.33 15.60
C LEU A 111 7.86 10.78 14.80
N THR A 112 8.98 10.59 15.48
CA THR A 112 10.14 9.94 14.88
C THR A 112 9.80 8.50 14.47
N PRO A 113 10.24 8.03 13.29
CA PRO A 113 9.93 6.68 12.82
C PRO A 113 10.34 5.59 13.82
N THR A 114 11.42 5.80 14.56
CA THR A 114 11.92 4.87 15.58
C THR A 114 10.97 4.72 16.77
N THR A 115 10.38 5.81 17.24
CA THR A 115 9.36 5.77 18.30
C THR A 115 8.09 5.09 17.81
N VAL A 116 7.65 5.40 16.59
CA VAL A 116 6.46 4.76 15.98
C VAL A 116 6.64 3.26 15.83
N MET A 117 7.80 2.82 15.34
CA MET A 117 8.10 1.39 15.21
C MET A 117 8.10 0.67 16.57
N LYS A 118 8.54 1.33 17.65
CA LYS A 118 8.49 0.77 19.01
C LYS A 118 7.06 0.65 19.54
N LEU A 119 6.18 1.59 19.20
CA LEU A 119 4.79 1.60 19.67
C LEU A 119 3.91 0.55 18.98
N ASN A 120 4.22 0.21 17.73
CA ASN A 120 3.46 -0.77 16.94
C ASN A 120 4.06 -2.18 16.97
N LYS A 121 5.01 -2.44 17.89
CA LYS A 121 5.66 -3.73 18.08
C LYS A 121 4.90 -4.56 19.10
#